data_AF-A0A5J4PQ73-F1
#
_entry.id   AF-A0A5J4PQ73-F1
#
_cell.length_a   1.000
_cell.length_b   1.000
_cell.length_c   1.000
_cell.angle_alpha   90.00
_cell.angle_beta   90.00
_cell.angle_gamma   90.00
#
_symmetry.space_group_name_H-M   'P 1'
#
loop_
_entity.id
_entity.type
_entity.pdbx_description
1 polymer ?
#
loop_
_entity_poly.entity_id
_entity_poly.type
_entity_poly.pdbx_seq_one_letter_code
_entity_poly.pdbx_strand_id
1 'polypeptide(L)'
;DFIAFLKNETFHFITGLLLVIFSVYLLLALLSFFSTGAADQSIVESNPELLSSIHNGVKNYAGSRGAQLASYLINDCFGISVFFLVVLGVVAGMHLMQVHTFNIRKWFVCCLFLLIWISVFLGFFFMDYYKDSFLYWGGMHGYNASIWLLSQIGAPGTVMILLATGLCFLIYVSTKTILLIRQFFEMRHIRRREKIIARHRKLKEKERVPEKTPENDGSEDVGMTFETTAPDDDVSFIVSRPENEKDTPSNNLIENQEYDNEDTYQSPETQPYNPTLDLENYHFPTLDLLKFYDNRELTINMDEQKANKEKITNTLRSFGIEIGTIKATVGPTVTLYEITPAQGVRISKIRNLEDDIALSLSALG
;
A
#
# COMPACT_ATOMS: atom_id res chain seq x y z
N ASP A 1 -36.68 24.11 1.45
CA ASP A 1 -37.35 23.08 0.59
C ASP A 1 -36.44 22.38 -0.40
N PHE A 2 -35.64 23.08 -1.23
CA PHE A 2 -34.75 22.43 -2.21
C PHE A 2 -33.69 21.49 -1.61
N ILE A 3 -33.07 21.87 -0.49
CA ILE A 3 -32.06 21.04 0.20
C ILE A 3 -32.69 19.78 0.83
N ALA A 4 -33.95 19.86 1.27
CA ALA A 4 -34.68 18.72 1.80
C ALA A 4 -35.08 17.73 0.69
N PHE A 5 -35.47 18.25 -0.47
CA PHE A 5 -35.71 17.44 -1.67
C PHE A 5 -34.44 16.70 -2.13
N LEU A 6 -33.29 17.39 -2.15
CA LEU A 6 -31.99 16.79 -2.46
C LEU A 6 -31.57 15.73 -1.45
N LYS A 7 -32.03 15.79 -0.19
CA LYS A 7 -31.73 14.77 0.84
C LYS A 7 -32.65 13.55 0.79
N ASN A 8 -33.68 13.56 -0.06
CA ASN A 8 -34.63 12.46 -0.14
C ASN A 8 -33.95 11.21 -0.72
N GLU A 9 -34.12 10.06 -0.06
CA GLU A 9 -33.56 8.76 -0.47
C GLU A 9 -34.06 8.36 -1.87
N THR A 10 -35.34 8.61 -2.14
CA THR A 10 -35.94 8.34 -3.46
C THR A 10 -35.28 9.17 -4.57
N PHE A 11 -34.90 10.41 -4.30
CA PHE A 11 -34.21 11.26 -5.27
C PHE A 11 -32.80 10.75 -5.58
N HIS A 12 -32.04 10.34 -4.55
CA HIS A 12 -30.73 9.73 -4.73
C HIS A 12 -30.80 8.43 -5.53
N PHE A 13 -31.78 7.59 -5.22
CA PHE A 13 -32.02 6.34 -5.93
C PHE A 13 -32.35 6.57 -7.41
N ILE A 14 -33.28 7.48 -7.71
CA ILE A 14 -33.67 7.82 -9.10
C ILE A 14 -32.48 8.42 -9.86
N THR A 15 -31.75 9.35 -9.25
CA THR A 15 -30.57 9.98 -9.86
C THR A 15 -29.47 8.94 -10.14
N GLY A 16 -29.27 8.00 -9.21
CA GLY A 16 -28.29 6.93 -9.36
C GLY A 16 -28.67 5.95 -10.47
N LEU A 17 -29.94 5.57 -10.54
CA LEU A 17 -30.48 4.72 -11.60
C LEU A 17 -30.32 5.38 -12.98
N LEU A 18 -30.66 6.67 -13.10
CA LEU A 18 -30.48 7.43 -14.33
C LEU A 18 -29.01 7.46 -14.75
N LEU A 19 -28.10 7.70 -13.81
CA LEU A 19 -26.65 7.71 -14.07
C LEU A 19 -26.14 6.35 -14.57
N VAL A 20 -26.60 5.23 -14.00
CA VAL A 20 -26.26 3.88 -14.47
C VAL A 20 -26.81 3.65 -15.88
N ILE A 21 -28.07 3.98 -16.14
CA ILE A 21 -28.69 3.84 -17.48
C ILE A 21 -27.92 4.67 -18.51
N PHE A 22 -27.57 5.92 -18.16
CA PHE A 22 -26.76 6.78 -19.03
C PHE A 22 -25.36 6.20 -19.27
N SER A 23 -24.74 5.60 -18.26
CA SER A 23 -23.44 4.93 -18.40
C SER A 23 -23.53 3.71 -19.32
N VAL A 24 -24.60 2.92 -19.25
CA VAL A 24 -24.87 1.81 -20.17
C VAL A 24 -25.10 2.31 -21.60
N TYR A 25 -25.84 3.41 -21.76
CA TYR A 25 -26.02 4.07 -23.05
C TYR A 25 -24.68 4.53 -23.65
N LEU A 26 -23.83 5.17 -22.84
CA LEU A 26 -22.47 5.54 -23.26
C LEU A 26 -21.63 4.32 -23.61
N LEU A 27 -21.69 3.25 -22.82
CA LEU A 27 -20.95 2.01 -23.13
C LEU A 27 -21.33 1.46 -24.50
N LEU A 28 -22.62 1.41 -24.82
CA LEU A 28 -23.14 0.95 -26.10
C LEU A 28 -22.70 1.87 -27.25
N ALA A 29 -22.73 3.19 -27.05
CA ALA A 29 -22.24 4.17 -28.02
C ALA A 29 -20.74 4.00 -28.33
N LEU A 30 -19.92 3.82 -27.29
CA LEU A 30 -18.47 3.66 -27.38
C LEU A 30 -18.08 2.32 -28.00
N LEU A 31 -18.73 1.22 -27.62
CA LEU A 31 -18.49 -0.10 -28.22
C LEU A 31 -18.90 -0.11 -29.70
N SER A 32 -20.02 0.52 -30.04
CA SER A 32 -20.46 0.63 -31.43
C SER A 32 -19.48 1.43 -32.29
N PHE A 33 -18.80 2.43 -31.73
CA PHE A 33 -17.85 3.28 -32.46
C PHE A 33 -16.70 2.49 -33.10
N PHE A 34 -16.22 1.41 -32.48
CA PHE A 34 -15.15 0.58 -33.07
C PHE A 34 -15.56 -0.09 -34.38
N SER A 35 -16.86 -0.30 -34.59
CA SER A 35 -17.41 -0.93 -35.80
C SER A 35 -17.96 0.10 -36.79
N THR A 36 -18.71 1.09 -36.30
CA THR A 36 -19.44 2.05 -37.14
C THR A 36 -18.75 3.41 -37.28
N GLY A 37 -17.71 3.68 -36.49
CA GLY A 37 -17.07 4.98 -36.38
C GLY A 37 -16.52 5.51 -37.71
N ALA A 38 -15.91 4.65 -38.54
CA ALA A 38 -15.40 5.06 -39.85
C ALA A 38 -16.51 5.59 -40.79
N ALA A 39 -17.71 5.02 -40.74
CA ALA A 39 -18.85 5.50 -41.53
C ALA A 39 -19.48 6.75 -40.90
N ASP A 40 -19.67 6.72 -39.59
CA ASP A 40 -20.38 7.77 -38.85
C ASP A 40 -19.57 9.07 -38.72
N GLN A 41 -18.24 8.99 -38.65
CA GLN A 41 -17.35 10.15 -38.51
C GLN A 41 -17.54 11.15 -39.67
N SER A 42 -17.63 10.64 -40.91
CA SER A 42 -17.85 11.49 -42.08
C SER A 42 -19.16 12.29 -41.96
N ILE A 43 -20.22 11.70 -41.40
CA ILE A 43 -21.52 12.35 -41.22
C ILE A 43 -21.44 13.38 -40.09
N VAL A 44 -20.79 13.02 -38.98
CA VAL A 44 -20.65 13.88 -37.79
C VAL A 44 -19.86 15.14 -38.08
N GLU A 45 -18.75 15.02 -38.82
CA GLU A 45 -17.87 16.15 -39.15
C GLU A 45 -18.40 17.00 -40.29
N SER A 46 -18.92 16.38 -41.36
CA SER A 46 -19.29 17.13 -42.57
C SER A 46 -20.65 17.81 -42.50
N ASN A 47 -21.61 17.24 -41.77
CA ASN A 47 -22.99 17.73 -41.76
C ASN A 47 -23.63 17.67 -40.36
N PRO A 48 -23.25 18.58 -39.44
CA PRO A 48 -23.79 18.60 -38.08
C PRO A 48 -25.31 18.75 -38.02
N GLU A 49 -25.90 19.45 -38.99
CA GLU A 49 -27.35 19.68 -39.07
C GLU A 49 -28.13 18.39 -39.38
N LEU A 50 -27.55 17.49 -40.20
CA LEU A 50 -28.16 16.21 -40.53
C LEU A 50 -28.36 15.33 -39.29
N LEU A 51 -27.54 15.50 -38.25
CA LEU A 51 -27.59 14.70 -37.02
C LEU A 51 -28.91 14.89 -36.24
N SER A 52 -29.61 16.00 -36.46
CA SER A 52 -30.92 16.29 -35.89
C SER A 52 -32.09 15.70 -36.70
N SER A 53 -31.83 15.27 -37.95
CA SER A 53 -32.86 14.73 -38.83
C SER A 53 -33.19 13.27 -38.52
N ILE A 54 -34.43 12.87 -38.81
CA ILE A 54 -34.89 11.49 -38.74
C ILE A 54 -34.37 10.78 -39.99
N HIS A 55 -33.64 9.67 -39.83
CA HIS A 55 -32.90 8.95 -40.90
C HIS A 55 -31.64 9.66 -41.42
N ASN A 56 -30.80 10.14 -40.52
CA ASN A 56 -29.50 10.76 -40.80
C ASN A 56 -28.37 9.79 -41.26
N GLY A 57 -28.68 8.52 -41.49
CA GLY A 57 -27.71 7.53 -41.99
C GLY A 57 -26.67 7.03 -40.98
N VAL A 58 -26.73 7.49 -39.71
CA VAL A 58 -25.84 7.03 -38.65
C VAL A 58 -26.12 5.56 -38.33
N LYS A 59 -25.06 4.75 -38.29
CA LYS A 59 -25.11 3.31 -38.01
C LYS A 59 -24.84 2.95 -36.55
N ASN A 60 -24.32 3.89 -35.75
CA ASN A 60 -24.08 3.67 -34.33
C ASN A 60 -25.34 3.17 -33.61
N TYR A 61 -25.21 2.11 -32.82
CA TYR A 61 -26.34 1.48 -32.12
C TYR A 61 -27.01 2.40 -31.10
N ALA A 62 -26.29 3.41 -30.58
CA ALA A 62 -26.82 4.44 -29.70
C ALA A 62 -27.44 5.64 -30.47
N GLY A 63 -27.58 5.50 -31.79
CA GLY A 63 -28.08 6.53 -32.68
C GLY A 63 -27.13 7.71 -32.87
N SER A 64 -27.64 8.77 -33.48
CA SER A 64 -26.88 9.98 -33.83
C SER A 64 -26.20 10.67 -32.64
N ARG A 65 -26.94 10.84 -31.53
CA ARG A 65 -26.37 11.42 -30.30
C ARG A 65 -25.27 10.54 -29.70
N GLY A 66 -25.41 9.22 -29.82
CA GLY A 66 -24.41 8.27 -29.37
C GLY A 66 -23.15 8.33 -30.23
N ALA A 67 -23.30 8.41 -31.56
CA ALA A 67 -22.18 8.61 -32.49
C ALA A 67 -21.43 9.92 -32.20
N GLN A 68 -22.15 11.03 -32.00
CA GLN A 68 -21.56 12.31 -31.60
C GLN A 68 -20.77 12.21 -30.30
N LEU A 69 -21.39 11.66 -29.25
CA LEU A 69 -20.73 11.50 -27.94
C LEU A 69 -19.52 10.58 -28.03
N ALA A 70 -19.61 9.47 -28.75
CA ALA A 70 -18.50 8.54 -28.90
C ALA A 70 -17.34 9.17 -29.68
N SER A 71 -17.62 9.85 -30.80
CA SER A 71 -16.60 10.56 -31.58
C SER A 71 -15.92 11.64 -30.73
N TYR A 72 -16.69 12.45 -30.01
CA TYR A 72 -16.14 13.50 -29.15
C TYR A 72 -15.31 12.92 -27.98
N LEU A 73 -15.81 11.88 -27.31
CA LEU A 73 -15.14 11.31 -26.14
C LEU A 73 -13.89 10.49 -26.49
N ILE A 74 -13.90 9.78 -27.62
CA ILE A 74 -12.77 8.97 -28.09
C ILE A 74 -11.78 9.86 -28.84
N ASN A 75 -12.20 10.53 -29.91
CA ASN A 75 -11.26 11.27 -30.76
C ASN A 75 -10.84 12.62 -30.15
N ASP A 76 -11.80 13.44 -29.72
CA ASP A 76 -11.47 14.80 -29.24
C ASP A 76 -11.02 14.84 -27.77
N CYS A 77 -11.38 13.83 -26.97
CA CYS A 77 -11.02 13.77 -25.55
C CYS A 77 -9.91 12.74 -25.27
N PHE A 78 -10.25 11.63 -24.59
CA PHE A 78 -9.31 10.77 -23.88
C PHE A 78 -9.00 9.43 -24.59
N GLY A 79 -9.50 9.24 -25.81
CA GLY A 79 -9.32 7.99 -26.54
C GLY A 79 -10.07 6.84 -25.91
N ILE A 80 -9.44 5.67 -25.97
CA ILE A 80 -9.98 4.43 -25.42
C ILE A 80 -10.10 4.50 -23.89
N SER A 81 -9.34 5.37 -23.24
CA SER A 81 -9.37 5.55 -21.78
C SER A 81 -10.73 6.03 -21.26
N VAL A 82 -11.62 6.50 -22.13
CA VAL A 82 -12.96 6.97 -21.74
C VAL A 82 -13.86 5.85 -21.20
N PHE A 83 -13.52 4.58 -21.41
CA PHE A 83 -14.20 3.47 -20.72
C PHE A 83 -14.08 3.56 -19.19
N PHE A 84 -13.02 4.17 -18.65
CA PHE A 84 -12.92 4.43 -17.21
C PHE A 84 -13.92 5.48 -16.73
N LEU A 85 -14.35 6.41 -17.59
CA LEU A 85 -15.43 7.35 -17.28
C LEU A 85 -16.79 6.63 -17.19
N VAL A 86 -17.02 5.62 -18.03
CA VAL A 86 -18.20 4.75 -17.92
C VAL A 86 -18.20 3.98 -16.61
N VAL A 87 -17.07 3.35 -16.26
CA VAL A 87 -16.91 2.64 -14.97
C VAL A 87 -17.17 3.60 -13.80
N LEU A 88 -16.64 4.82 -13.87
CA LEU A 88 -16.86 5.84 -12.86
C LEU A 88 -18.35 6.18 -12.70
N GLY A 89 -19.07 6.37 -13.82
CA GLY A 89 -20.50 6.64 -13.82
C GLY A 89 -21.31 5.50 -13.19
N VAL A 90 -20.99 4.24 -13.51
CA VAL A 90 -21.64 3.06 -12.91
C VAL A 90 -21.36 2.98 -11.41
N VAL A 91 -20.10 3.13 -10.98
CA VAL A 91 -19.73 3.08 -9.55
C VAL A 91 -20.38 4.22 -8.76
N ALA A 92 -20.37 5.44 -9.31
CA ALA A 92 -21.05 6.59 -8.70
C ALA A 92 -22.58 6.37 -8.61
N GLY A 93 -23.19 5.79 -9.65
CA GLY A 93 -24.62 5.49 -9.68
C GLY A 93 -25.01 4.44 -8.64
N MET A 94 -24.26 3.33 -8.57
CA MET A 94 -24.46 2.29 -7.55
C MET A 94 -24.26 2.82 -6.12
N HIS A 95 -23.29 3.71 -5.92
CA HIS A 95 -23.07 4.37 -4.63
C HIS A 95 -24.24 5.28 -4.25
N LEU A 96 -24.80 6.03 -5.20
CA LEU A 96 -25.95 6.91 -4.96
C LEU A 96 -27.23 6.13 -4.64
N MET A 97 -27.38 4.93 -5.20
CA MET A 97 -28.47 4.01 -4.90
C MET A 97 -28.26 3.20 -3.60
N GLN A 98 -27.11 3.37 -2.92
CA GLN A 98 -26.74 2.64 -1.70
C GLN A 98 -26.77 1.10 -1.86
N VAL A 99 -26.58 0.59 -3.08
CA VAL A 99 -26.61 -0.86 -3.38
C VAL A 99 -25.35 -1.57 -2.87
N HIS A 100 -24.22 -0.87 -2.81
CA HIS A 100 -22.96 -1.44 -2.33
C HIS A 100 -22.08 -0.41 -1.62
N THR A 101 -21.38 -0.84 -0.57
CA THR A 101 -20.47 -0.01 0.25
C THR A 101 -19.04 -0.03 -0.30
N PHE A 102 -18.84 0.45 -1.53
CA PHE A 102 -17.48 0.66 -2.04
C PHE A 102 -16.89 1.98 -1.52
N ASN A 103 -15.57 2.01 -1.36
CA ASN A 103 -14.85 3.27 -1.13
C ASN A 103 -14.84 4.12 -2.41
N ILE A 104 -15.88 4.95 -2.61
CA ILE A 104 -16.06 5.78 -3.80
C ILE A 104 -14.83 6.65 -4.09
N ARG A 105 -14.19 7.19 -3.06
CA ARG A 105 -12.97 8.01 -3.20
C ARG A 105 -11.83 7.24 -3.86
N LYS A 106 -11.62 5.98 -3.47
CA LYS A 106 -10.55 5.14 -4.04
C LYS A 106 -10.83 4.83 -5.51
N TRP A 107 -12.07 4.43 -5.82
CA TRP A 107 -12.49 4.17 -7.20
C TRP A 107 -12.43 5.42 -8.08
N PHE A 108 -12.88 6.56 -7.56
CA PHE A 108 -12.81 7.84 -8.25
C PHE A 108 -11.36 8.20 -8.62
N VAL A 109 -10.44 8.17 -7.65
CA VAL A 109 -9.03 8.47 -7.88
C VAL A 109 -8.39 7.46 -8.85
N CYS A 110 -8.72 6.18 -8.71
CA CYS A 110 -8.22 5.10 -9.57
C CYS A 110 -8.65 5.29 -11.04
N CYS A 111 -9.96 5.47 -11.28
CA CYS A 111 -10.50 5.68 -12.62
C CYS A 111 -10.00 6.97 -13.25
N LEU A 112 -9.92 8.06 -12.49
CA LEU A 112 -9.43 9.34 -12.99
C LEU A 112 -7.95 9.27 -13.38
N PHE A 113 -7.12 8.64 -12.54
CA PHE A 113 -5.72 8.41 -12.86
C PHE A 113 -5.58 7.55 -14.12
N LEU A 114 -6.28 6.41 -14.20
CA LEU A 114 -6.19 5.51 -15.36
C LEU A 114 -6.69 6.17 -16.64
N LEU A 115 -7.74 7.00 -16.56
CA LEU A 115 -8.27 7.75 -17.68
C LEU A 115 -7.22 8.69 -18.28
N ILE A 116 -6.53 9.47 -17.44
CA ILE A 116 -5.50 10.41 -17.91
C ILE A 116 -4.24 9.64 -18.34
N TRP A 117 -3.77 8.70 -17.51
CA TRP A 117 -2.52 8.00 -17.73
C TRP A 117 -2.56 7.14 -18.99
N ILE A 118 -3.64 6.37 -19.22
CA ILE A 118 -3.79 5.54 -20.43
C ILE A 118 -3.96 6.43 -21.66
N SER A 119 -4.61 7.59 -21.53
CA SER A 119 -4.77 8.53 -22.64
C SER A 119 -3.42 9.05 -23.09
N VAL A 120 -2.57 9.53 -22.16
CA VAL A 120 -1.20 9.99 -22.49
C VAL A 120 -0.33 8.83 -22.97
N PHE A 121 -0.40 7.66 -22.33
CA PHE A 121 0.36 6.48 -22.74
C PHE A 121 0.05 6.08 -24.20
N LEU A 122 -1.23 5.91 -24.54
CA LEU A 122 -1.63 5.57 -25.91
C LEU A 122 -1.33 6.72 -26.89
N GLY A 123 -1.50 7.97 -26.46
CA GLY A 123 -1.18 9.14 -27.27
C GLY A 123 0.31 9.21 -27.65
N PHE A 124 1.20 8.81 -26.74
CA PHE A 124 2.64 8.80 -26.97
C PHE A 124 3.06 7.65 -27.90
N PHE A 125 2.57 6.43 -27.65
CA PHE A 125 2.98 5.24 -28.41
C PHE A 125 2.34 5.14 -29.79
N PHE A 126 1.15 5.71 -29.99
CA PHE A 126 0.42 5.64 -31.27
C PHE A 126 0.39 6.97 -32.02
N MET A 127 1.22 7.94 -31.62
CA MET A 127 1.22 9.30 -32.18
C MET A 127 1.36 9.35 -33.71
N ASP A 128 2.18 8.46 -34.28
CA ASP A 128 2.45 8.42 -35.72
C ASP A 128 1.25 7.93 -36.57
N TYR A 129 0.30 7.24 -35.96
CA TYR A 129 -0.84 6.61 -36.66
C TYR A 129 -2.08 7.52 -36.76
N TYR A 130 -2.03 8.74 -36.22
CA TYR A 130 -3.20 9.63 -36.16
C TYR A 130 -3.63 10.19 -37.53
N LYS A 131 -2.71 10.30 -38.49
CA LYS A 131 -2.98 10.95 -39.78
C LYS A 131 -3.89 10.14 -40.70
N ASP A 132 -3.85 8.81 -40.57
CA ASP A 132 -4.51 7.89 -41.52
C ASP A 132 -5.59 7.02 -40.85
N SER A 133 -5.94 7.32 -39.60
CA SER A 133 -6.89 6.52 -38.81
C SER A 133 -8.07 7.34 -38.31
N PHE A 134 -9.26 6.77 -38.41
CA PHE A 134 -10.49 7.32 -37.84
C PHE A 134 -10.53 7.24 -36.29
N LEU A 135 -9.63 6.44 -35.70
CA LEU A 135 -9.59 6.14 -34.28
C LEU A 135 -8.31 6.69 -33.63
N TYR A 136 -8.47 7.61 -32.69
CA TYR A 136 -7.35 8.17 -31.91
C TYR A 136 -7.23 7.42 -30.59
N TRP A 137 -6.27 6.49 -30.51
CA TRP A 137 -6.10 5.58 -29.37
C TRP A 137 -5.98 6.29 -28.02
N GLY A 138 -5.19 7.37 -27.95
CA GLY A 138 -5.05 8.22 -26.78
C GLY A 138 -5.96 9.46 -26.78
N GLY A 139 -6.77 9.63 -27.83
CA GLY A 139 -7.52 10.86 -28.11
C GLY A 139 -6.60 12.06 -28.36
N MET A 140 -7.22 13.21 -28.60
CA MET A 140 -6.52 14.47 -28.80
C MET A 140 -5.86 14.96 -27.51
N HIS A 141 -6.44 14.67 -26.33
CA HIS A 141 -5.81 14.98 -25.04
C HIS A 141 -4.46 14.27 -24.91
N GLY A 142 -4.43 12.95 -25.12
CA GLY A 142 -3.22 12.14 -25.01
C GLY A 142 -2.16 12.56 -26.02
N TYR A 143 -2.57 12.84 -27.26
CA TYR A 143 -1.69 13.34 -28.32
C TYR A 143 -1.03 14.68 -27.95
N ASN A 144 -1.84 15.67 -27.53
CA ASN A 144 -1.33 17.00 -27.15
C ASN A 144 -0.43 16.93 -25.91
N ALA A 145 -0.83 16.17 -24.89
CA ALA A 145 -0.02 15.97 -23.69
C ALA A 145 1.32 15.29 -24.02
N SER A 146 1.31 14.34 -24.95
CA SER A 146 2.52 13.62 -25.39
C SER A 146 3.46 14.53 -26.18
N ILE A 147 2.95 15.38 -27.08
CA ILE A 147 3.76 16.40 -27.76
C ILE A 147 4.41 17.33 -26.76
N TRP A 148 3.63 17.79 -25.78
CA TRP A 148 4.12 18.70 -24.77
C TRP A 148 5.24 18.06 -23.94
N LEU A 149 5.05 16.82 -23.46
CA LEU A 149 6.08 16.06 -22.75
C LEU A 149 7.34 15.82 -23.60
N LEU A 150 7.14 15.44 -24.87
CA LEU A 150 8.21 15.18 -25.82
C LEU A 150 9.04 16.45 -26.07
N SER A 151 8.39 17.60 -26.16
CA SER A 151 9.04 18.91 -26.35
C SER A 151 9.87 19.34 -25.12
N GLN A 152 9.38 19.07 -23.91
CA GLN A 152 10.07 19.49 -22.69
C GLN A 152 11.25 18.58 -22.32
N ILE A 153 11.09 17.26 -22.47
CA ILE A 153 11.96 16.26 -21.83
C ILE A 153 12.55 15.26 -22.85
N GLY A 154 11.99 15.20 -24.06
CA GLY A 154 12.39 14.24 -25.09
C GLY A 154 11.74 12.86 -24.91
N ALA A 155 11.87 12.02 -25.94
CA ALA A 155 11.24 10.70 -25.99
C ALA A 155 11.68 9.77 -24.85
N PRO A 156 12.99 9.59 -24.55
CA PRO A 156 13.40 8.66 -23.50
C PRO A 156 12.94 9.11 -22.11
N GLY A 157 12.91 10.42 -21.84
CA GLY A 157 12.47 10.91 -20.54
C GLY A 157 10.94 10.89 -20.37
N THR A 158 10.17 11.06 -21.47
CA THR A 158 8.72 10.85 -21.45
C THR A 158 8.36 9.41 -21.08
N VAL A 159 9.05 8.42 -21.66
CA VAL A 159 8.91 7.01 -21.30
C VAL A 159 9.24 6.78 -19.82
N MET A 160 10.33 7.37 -19.31
CA MET A 160 10.69 7.26 -17.89
C MET A 160 9.60 7.83 -16.97
N ILE A 161 9.00 8.96 -17.31
CA ILE A 161 7.91 9.56 -16.52
C ILE A 161 6.66 8.69 -16.53
N LEU A 162 6.25 8.17 -17.69
CA LEU A 162 5.11 7.27 -17.79
C LEU A 162 5.32 6.00 -16.96
N LEU A 163 6.51 5.39 -17.04
CA LEU A 163 6.86 4.23 -16.22
C LEU A 163 6.88 4.55 -14.72
N ALA A 164 7.48 5.68 -14.32
CA ALA A 164 7.54 6.08 -12.92
C ALA A 164 6.14 6.33 -12.34
N THR A 165 5.31 7.10 -13.04
CA THR A 165 3.94 7.39 -12.61
C THR A 165 3.06 6.13 -12.58
N GLY A 166 3.19 5.25 -13.58
CA GLY A 166 2.50 3.96 -13.61
C GLY A 166 2.92 3.05 -12.46
N LEU A 167 4.21 3.01 -12.12
CA LEU A 167 4.73 2.26 -10.98
C LEU A 167 4.23 2.82 -9.65
N CYS A 168 4.24 4.15 -9.47
CA CYS A 168 3.69 4.82 -8.29
C CYS A 168 2.20 4.47 -8.10
N PHE A 169 1.44 4.44 -9.18
CA PHE A 169 0.03 4.05 -9.13
C PHE A 169 -0.17 2.57 -8.78
N LEU A 170 0.65 1.67 -9.35
CA LEU A 170 0.60 0.25 -9.03
C LEU A 170 0.90 -0.02 -7.54
N ILE A 171 1.80 0.77 -6.95
CA ILE A 171 2.11 0.76 -5.51
C ILE A 171 0.90 1.27 -4.70
N TYR A 172 0.24 2.34 -5.16
CA TYR A 172 -0.95 2.89 -4.50
C TYR A 172 -2.12 1.88 -4.46
N VAL A 173 -2.36 1.17 -5.56
CA VAL A 173 -3.48 0.23 -5.67
C VAL A 173 -3.21 -1.09 -4.94
N SER A 174 -1.97 -1.58 -4.95
CA SER A 174 -1.64 -2.92 -4.47
C SER A 174 -0.44 -2.90 -3.52
N THR A 175 -0.70 -3.15 -2.23
CA THR A 175 0.33 -3.36 -1.21
C THR A 175 1.21 -4.59 -1.52
N LYS A 176 0.67 -5.59 -2.23
CA LYS A 176 1.43 -6.76 -2.71
C LYS A 176 2.49 -6.38 -3.76
N THR A 177 2.29 -5.29 -4.50
CA THR A 177 3.29 -4.76 -5.44
C THR A 177 4.57 -4.34 -4.71
N ILE A 178 4.45 -3.79 -3.50
CA ILE A 178 5.59 -3.38 -2.67
C ILE A 178 6.47 -4.60 -2.36
N LEU A 179 5.86 -5.74 -2.04
CA LEU A 179 6.57 -7.00 -1.78
C LEU A 179 7.29 -7.52 -3.03
N LEU A 180 6.66 -7.47 -4.20
CA LEU A 180 7.27 -7.87 -5.47
C LEU A 180 8.45 -6.97 -5.87
N ILE A 181 8.32 -5.65 -5.70
CA ILE A 181 9.40 -4.70 -5.96
C ILE A 181 10.57 -4.98 -5.00
N ARG A 182 10.29 -5.18 -3.71
CA ARG A 182 11.32 -5.49 -2.70
C ARG A 182 12.04 -6.80 -3.02
N GLN A 183 11.31 -7.84 -3.42
CA GLN A 183 11.89 -9.11 -3.86
C GLN A 183 12.77 -8.94 -5.11
N PHE A 184 12.36 -8.10 -6.06
CA PHE A 184 13.15 -7.81 -7.27
C PHE A 184 14.46 -7.06 -6.95
N PHE A 185 14.44 -6.11 -6.01
CA PHE A 185 15.64 -5.40 -5.55
C PHE A 185 16.56 -6.26 -4.67
N GLU A 186 15.99 -7.10 -3.79
CA GLU A 186 16.76 -8.06 -2.98
C GLU A 186 17.45 -9.12 -3.86
N MET A 187 16.84 -9.54 -4.97
CA MET A 187 17.44 -10.42 -5.97
C MET A 187 18.69 -9.85 -6.67
N ARG A 188 18.90 -8.52 -6.66
CA ARG A 188 20.14 -7.88 -7.15
C ARG A 188 21.29 -7.94 -6.14
N HIS A 189 20.99 -7.97 -4.84
CA HIS A 189 22.01 -8.00 -3.77
C HIS A 189 22.41 -9.41 -3.35
N ILE A 190 21.48 -10.38 -3.39
CA ILE A 190 21.74 -11.77 -3.00
C ILE A 190 22.75 -12.44 -3.96
N ARG A 191 22.64 -12.22 -5.28
CA ARG A 191 23.60 -12.78 -6.26
C ARG A 191 25.04 -12.26 -6.11
N ARG A 192 25.23 -11.06 -5.55
CA ARG A 192 26.59 -10.54 -5.26
C ARG A 192 27.15 -11.14 -3.97
N ARG A 193 26.31 -11.32 -2.94
CA ARG A 193 26.73 -11.93 -1.66
C ARG A 193 27.06 -13.42 -1.81
N GLU A 194 26.27 -14.17 -2.58
CA GLU A 194 26.56 -15.58 -2.85
C GLU A 194 27.89 -15.80 -3.58
N LYS A 195 28.26 -14.93 -4.53
CA LYS A 195 29.56 -15.01 -5.22
C LYS A 195 30.74 -14.70 -4.29
N ILE A 196 30.58 -13.80 -3.33
CA ILE A 196 31.62 -13.46 -2.35
C ILE A 196 31.77 -14.59 -1.32
N ILE A 197 30.66 -15.11 -0.80
CA ILE A 197 30.64 -16.23 0.16
C ILE A 197 31.16 -17.52 -0.49
N ALA A 198 30.81 -17.80 -1.75
CA ALA A 198 31.33 -18.97 -2.48
C ALA A 198 32.84 -18.87 -2.75
N ARG A 199 33.38 -17.66 -2.96
CA ARG A 199 34.84 -17.44 -3.06
C ARG A 199 35.53 -17.69 -1.73
N HIS A 200 34.98 -17.18 -0.62
CA HIS A 200 35.54 -17.40 0.71
C HIS A 200 35.43 -18.87 1.15
N ARG A 201 34.35 -19.57 0.78
CA ARG A 201 34.16 -21.01 1.06
C ARG A 201 35.19 -21.88 0.34
N LYS A 202 35.46 -21.60 -0.95
CA LYS A 202 36.49 -22.31 -1.72
C LYS A 202 37.91 -22.08 -1.20
N LEU A 203 38.19 -20.91 -0.63
CA LEU A 203 39.47 -20.62 0.01
C LEU A 203 39.63 -21.40 1.32
N LYS A 204 38.57 -21.46 2.14
CA LYS A 204 38.58 -22.14 3.45
C LYS A 204 38.61 -23.68 3.34
N GLU A 205 38.06 -24.23 2.25
CA GLU A 205 38.03 -25.67 1.98
C GLU A 205 39.40 -26.21 1.51
N LYS A 206 40.26 -25.35 0.94
CA LYS A 206 41.60 -25.73 0.50
C LYS A 206 42.63 -25.82 1.65
N GLU A 207 42.25 -25.38 2.85
CA GLU A 207 43.17 -25.15 3.97
C GLU A 207 43.00 -26.17 5.12
N ARG A 208 42.01 -27.09 5.06
CA ARG A 208 41.83 -28.14 6.07
C ARG A 208 42.37 -29.49 5.61
N VAL A 209 43.54 -29.87 6.14
CA VAL A 209 44.13 -31.21 6.07
C VAL A 209 43.30 -32.18 6.95
N PRO A 210 43.07 -33.45 6.55
CA PRO A 210 42.23 -34.37 7.32
C PRO A 210 43.01 -35.12 8.40
N GLU A 211 42.51 -35.06 9.65
CA GLU A 211 42.94 -35.90 10.76
C GLU A 211 41.84 -36.93 11.09
N LYS A 212 42.27 -38.17 11.39
CA LYS A 212 41.46 -39.39 11.48
C LYS A 212 40.82 -39.61 12.86
N THR A 213 39.59 -40.15 12.85
CA THR A 213 38.84 -41.10 13.75
C THR A 213 39.19 -41.22 15.26
N PRO A 214 38.26 -41.60 16.18
CA PRO A 214 37.29 -42.71 16.04
C PRO A 214 35.86 -42.52 16.64
N GLU A 215 35.01 -43.50 16.34
CA GLU A 215 33.64 -43.76 16.80
C GLU A 215 33.50 -43.92 18.33
N ASN A 216 32.34 -43.52 18.88
CA ASN A 216 31.58 -44.36 19.82
C ASN A 216 30.09 -43.93 19.94
N ASP A 217 29.31 -44.91 20.39
CA ASP A 217 27.87 -45.20 20.34
C ASP A 217 26.98 -44.50 21.41
N GLY A 218 25.67 -44.40 21.10
CA GLY A 218 24.55 -44.61 22.03
C GLY A 218 24.01 -43.48 22.92
N SER A 219 22.96 -42.77 22.47
CA SER A 219 21.65 -42.57 23.14
C SER A 219 20.91 -41.33 22.57
N GLU A 220 19.78 -41.57 21.88
CA GLU A 220 18.88 -40.51 21.43
C GLU A 220 18.02 -40.02 22.61
N ASP A 221 18.59 -39.11 23.40
CA ASP A 221 17.81 -38.11 24.13
C ASP A 221 17.83 -36.82 23.31
N VAL A 222 16.65 -36.31 22.97
CA VAL A 222 16.49 -35.04 22.26
C VAL A 222 16.88 -33.92 23.24
N GLY A 223 18.18 -33.60 23.29
CA GLY A 223 18.74 -32.59 24.17
C GLY A 223 18.11 -31.22 23.94
N MET A 224 17.60 -30.59 25.01
CA MET A 224 17.21 -29.18 25.01
C MET A 224 18.41 -28.32 25.37
N THR A 225 18.69 -27.32 24.55
CA THR A 225 19.65 -26.27 24.89
C THR A 225 18.86 -24.99 25.17
N PHE A 226 19.08 -24.38 26.34
CA PHE A 226 18.50 -23.08 26.70
C PHE A 226 19.55 -22.00 26.44
N GLU A 227 19.20 -20.99 25.65
CA GLU A 227 19.97 -19.75 25.55
C GLU A 227 19.13 -18.62 26.13
N THR A 228 19.59 -18.05 27.24
CA THR A 228 19.04 -16.82 27.80
C THR A 228 19.70 -15.66 27.07
N THR A 229 18.90 -14.81 26.42
CA THR A 229 19.40 -13.52 25.92
C THR A 229 19.56 -12.61 27.13
N ALA A 230 20.78 -12.51 27.67
CA ALA A 230 21.11 -11.45 28.61
C ALA A 230 21.00 -10.10 27.88
N PRO A 231 20.47 -9.04 28.51
CA PRO A 231 20.56 -7.71 27.95
C PRO A 231 22.04 -7.32 27.83
N ASP A 232 22.43 -6.91 26.63
CA ASP A 232 23.77 -6.45 26.28
C ASP A 232 23.97 -5.06 26.92
N ASP A 233 24.43 -5.03 28.18
CA ASP A 233 24.89 -3.81 28.86
C ASP A 233 26.25 -3.40 28.27
N ASP A 234 26.27 -2.83 27.07
CA ASP A 234 27.41 -2.06 26.56
C ASP A 234 27.03 -1.19 25.35
N VAL A 235 26.15 -0.20 25.57
CA VAL A 235 26.09 0.98 24.70
C VAL A 235 26.20 2.22 25.57
N SER A 236 27.44 2.66 25.80
CA SER A 236 27.73 3.94 26.43
C SER A 236 27.38 5.09 25.48
N PHE A 237 26.23 5.73 25.72
CA PHE A 237 25.94 7.04 25.12
C PHE A 237 26.73 8.11 25.88
N ILE A 238 27.83 8.57 25.28
CA ILE A 238 28.55 9.76 25.75
C ILE A 238 27.70 10.99 25.41
N VAL A 239 27.01 11.55 26.41
CA VAL A 239 26.40 12.88 26.31
C VAL A 239 27.45 13.89 26.74
N SER A 240 27.99 14.63 25.78
CA SER A 240 28.83 15.81 26.06
C SER A 240 27.93 16.94 26.57
N ARG A 241 27.96 17.17 27.88
CA ARG A 241 27.36 18.36 28.53
C ARG A 241 28.41 19.49 28.52
N PRO A 242 28.12 20.68 27.95
CA PRO A 242 28.97 21.83 28.16
C PRO A 242 28.78 22.37 29.59
N GLU A 243 29.89 22.68 30.23
CA GLU A 243 30.01 23.11 31.62
C GLU A 243 30.09 24.65 31.69
N ASN A 244 29.36 25.21 32.67
CA ASN A 244 29.46 26.52 33.30
C ASN A 244 29.17 27.82 32.53
N GLU A 245 28.20 28.58 33.03
CA GLU A 245 28.54 29.83 33.73
C GLU A 245 27.61 30.04 34.94
N LYS A 246 28.20 30.44 36.06
CA LYS A 246 27.56 30.73 37.35
C LYS A 246 26.92 32.11 37.30
N ASP A 247 25.77 32.27 37.95
CA ASP A 247 25.60 33.19 39.08
C ASP A 247 24.19 33.06 39.69
N THR A 248 24.16 32.95 41.02
CA THR A 248 22.99 33.14 41.90
C THR A 248 23.25 34.42 42.70
N PRO A 249 22.25 35.16 43.23
CA PRO A 249 21.47 34.67 44.36
C PRO A 249 19.98 35.08 44.40
N SER A 250 19.19 34.14 44.93
CA SER A 250 18.04 34.26 45.84
C SER A 250 17.45 35.66 46.11
N ASN A 251 16.12 35.78 45.95
CA ASN A 251 15.29 36.35 47.01
C ASN A 251 13.86 35.80 46.96
N ASN A 252 13.40 35.30 48.11
CA ASN A 252 12.01 34.98 48.40
C ASN A 252 11.15 36.24 48.31
N LEU A 253 9.87 36.09 47.93
CA LEU A 253 8.72 36.74 48.57
C LEU A 253 7.43 36.04 48.09
N ILE A 254 6.77 35.38 49.04
CA ILE A 254 5.38 34.92 48.94
C ILE A 254 4.51 36.10 49.41
N GLU A 255 3.48 36.47 48.64
CA GLU A 255 2.28 37.07 49.21
C GLU A 255 1.04 36.74 48.36
N ASN A 256 0.03 36.20 49.03
CA ASN A 256 -1.28 35.82 48.51
C ASN A 256 -2.12 37.06 48.15
N GLN A 257 -2.93 36.99 47.09
CA GLN A 257 -4.30 37.54 47.13
C GLN A 257 -5.24 36.70 46.25
N GLU A 258 -6.37 36.35 46.85
CA GLU A 258 -7.51 35.60 46.34
C GLU A 258 -8.61 36.61 45.97
N TYR A 259 -9.24 36.50 44.80
CA TYR A 259 -10.60 36.97 44.55
C TYR A 259 -11.23 36.24 43.35
N ASP A 260 -12.31 35.52 43.65
CA ASP A 260 -13.39 35.14 42.74
C ASP A 260 -13.95 36.36 41.99
N ASN A 261 -14.38 36.17 40.73
CA ASN A 261 -15.71 36.54 40.24
C ASN A 261 -15.87 36.18 38.75
N GLU A 262 -16.98 35.50 38.46
CA GLU A 262 -17.58 35.37 37.14
C GLU A 262 -17.89 36.75 36.57
N ASP A 263 -17.46 37.06 35.33
CA ASP A 263 -18.20 37.89 34.39
C ASP A 263 -17.55 37.93 32.98
N THR A 264 -18.33 37.47 31.99
CA THR A 264 -18.44 38.02 30.62
C THR A 264 -17.14 38.27 29.82
N TYR A 265 -16.78 37.33 28.94
CA TYR A 265 -15.81 37.55 27.87
C TYR A 265 -16.39 38.47 26.78
N GLN A 266 -16.05 39.76 26.83
CA GLN A 266 -16.05 40.63 25.66
C GLN A 266 -14.67 40.59 25.02
N SER A 267 -14.56 39.98 23.83
CA SER A 267 -13.34 40.05 23.02
C SER A 267 -13.11 41.47 22.52
N PRO A 268 -11.94 42.10 22.77
CA PRO A 268 -11.44 43.16 21.92
C PRO A 268 -10.69 42.52 20.75
N GLU A 269 -11.13 42.76 19.52
CA GLU A 269 -10.33 42.43 18.34
C GLU A 269 -9.03 43.27 18.31
N THR A 270 -8.00 42.67 17.70
CA THR A 270 -6.76 43.27 17.17
C THR A 270 -5.61 43.58 18.15
N GLN A 271 -4.96 42.52 18.64
CA GLN A 271 -3.49 42.48 18.72
C GLN A 271 -2.99 41.24 17.94
N PRO A 272 -1.86 41.30 17.23
CA PRO A 272 -1.29 40.12 16.59
C PRO A 272 -0.99 39.07 17.68
N TYR A 273 -1.66 37.92 17.57
CA TYR A 273 -1.45 36.78 18.47
C TYR A 273 0.03 36.41 18.49
N ASN A 274 0.67 36.56 19.65
CA ASN A 274 2.06 36.21 19.83
C ASN A 274 2.17 34.85 20.53
N PRO A 275 2.38 33.75 19.79
CA PRO A 275 2.39 32.39 20.34
C PRO A 275 3.52 32.13 21.34
N THR A 276 4.50 33.05 21.48
CA THR A 276 5.53 32.92 22.52
C THR A 276 5.05 33.29 23.92
N LEU A 277 4.04 34.16 24.05
CA LEU A 277 3.49 34.57 25.35
C LEU A 277 2.80 33.40 26.06
N ASP A 278 2.10 32.57 25.28
CA ASP A 278 1.42 31.37 25.79
C ASP A 278 2.41 30.27 26.24
N LEU A 279 3.67 30.34 25.79
CA LEU A 279 4.72 29.36 26.05
C LEU A 279 5.80 29.88 27.01
N GLU A 280 5.64 31.07 27.61
CA GLU A 280 6.63 31.65 28.52
C GLU A 280 7.02 30.73 29.68
N ASN A 281 6.08 29.89 30.14
CA ASN A 281 6.28 28.95 31.24
C ASN A 281 6.43 27.48 30.79
N TYR A 282 6.63 27.23 29.50
CA TYR A 282 6.79 25.86 28.99
C TYR A 282 8.17 25.31 29.37
N HIS A 283 8.18 24.27 30.20
CA HIS A 283 9.37 23.47 30.47
C HIS A 283 9.31 22.15 29.70
N PHE A 284 10.43 21.77 29.10
CA PHE A 284 10.53 20.49 28.40
C PHE A 284 10.30 19.34 29.40
N PRO A 285 9.42 18.37 29.09
CA PRO A 285 9.14 17.26 30.00
C PRO A 285 10.41 16.43 30.25
N THR A 286 10.73 16.15 31.51
CA THR A 286 11.82 15.25 31.87
C THR A 286 11.37 13.80 31.79
N LEU A 287 12.33 12.87 31.63
CA LEU A 287 12.07 11.43 31.58
C LEU A 287 11.48 10.89 32.89
N ASP A 288 11.52 11.67 33.98
CA ASP A 288 10.93 11.33 35.28
C ASP A 288 9.40 11.25 35.26
N LEU A 289 8.77 11.80 34.20
CA LEU A 289 7.34 11.67 33.95
C LEU A 289 6.96 10.26 33.44
N LEU A 290 7.93 9.46 33.02
CA LEU A 290 7.71 8.08 32.61
C LEU A 290 7.62 7.17 33.83
N LYS A 291 6.66 6.25 33.82
CA LYS A 291 6.60 5.18 34.82
C LYS A 291 7.70 4.17 34.54
N PHE A 292 8.65 4.03 35.46
CA PHE A 292 9.65 2.98 35.40
C PHE A 292 9.03 1.64 35.82
N TYR A 293 9.17 0.63 34.96
CA TYR A 293 8.81 -0.75 35.29
C TYR A 293 10.11 -1.52 35.49
N ASP A 294 10.33 -2.01 36.71
CA ASP A 294 11.50 -2.82 37.06
C ASP A 294 11.25 -4.27 36.61
N ASN A 295 11.26 -4.50 35.30
CA ASN A 295 11.07 -5.85 34.74
C ASN A 295 12.41 -6.60 34.72
N ARG A 296 12.99 -6.83 35.90
CA ARG A 296 14.37 -7.33 36.00
C ARG A 296 14.57 -8.80 36.31
N GLU A 297 13.53 -9.62 36.43
CA GLU A 297 13.74 -11.07 36.51
C GLU A 297 12.73 -11.80 35.62
N LEU A 298 13.16 -12.13 34.40
CA LEU A 298 12.56 -13.22 33.64
C LEU A 298 12.87 -14.52 34.39
N THR A 299 12.06 -14.86 35.39
CA THR A 299 12.15 -16.15 36.05
C THR A 299 11.66 -17.20 35.06
N ILE A 300 12.60 -17.81 34.34
CA ILE A 300 12.30 -18.88 33.39
C ILE A 300 11.77 -20.07 34.19
N ASN A 301 10.47 -20.33 34.11
CA ASN A 301 9.87 -21.51 34.70
C ASN A 301 10.26 -22.74 33.86
N MET A 302 11.26 -23.50 34.32
CA MET A 302 11.79 -24.66 33.60
C MET A 302 10.74 -25.77 33.42
N ASP A 303 9.79 -25.89 34.34
CA ASP A 303 8.72 -26.90 34.26
C ASP A 303 7.72 -26.56 33.14
N GLU A 304 7.38 -25.29 32.99
CA GLU A 304 6.51 -24.81 31.90
C GLU A 304 7.16 -25.05 30.53
N GLN A 305 8.45 -24.73 30.39
CA GLN A 305 9.18 -24.94 29.14
C GLN A 305 9.34 -26.42 28.79
N LYS A 306 9.49 -27.29 29.80
CA LYS A 306 9.51 -28.74 29.61
C LYS A 306 8.14 -29.27 29.18
N ALA A 307 7.06 -28.83 29.81
CA ALA A 307 5.70 -29.20 29.43
C ALA A 307 5.37 -28.75 28.00
N ASN A 308 5.78 -27.53 27.62
CA ASN A 308 5.60 -27.01 26.26
C ASN A 308 6.43 -27.79 25.23
N LYS A 309 7.68 -28.16 25.56
CA LYS A 309 8.51 -29.04 24.72
C LYS A 309 7.82 -30.37 24.46
N GLU A 310 7.30 -31.01 25.51
CA GLU A 310 6.59 -32.29 25.40
C GLU A 310 5.31 -32.16 24.56
N LYS A 311 4.54 -31.08 24.75
CA LYS A 311 3.36 -30.76 23.94
C LYS A 311 3.72 -30.65 22.46
N ILE A 312 4.73 -29.84 22.12
CA ILE A 312 5.19 -29.63 20.73
C ILE A 312 5.68 -30.95 20.12
N THR A 313 6.47 -31.72 20.88
CA THR A 313 7.01 -33.02 20.42
C THR A 313 5.90 -34.02 20.13
N ASN A 314 4.91 -34.12 21.02
CA ASN A 314 3.79 -35.05 20.88
C ASN A 314 2.85 -34.64 19.75
N THR A 315 2.55 -33.34 19.63
CA THR A 315 1.73 -32.82 18.53
C THR A 315 2.40 -33.09 17.19
N LEU A 316 3.68 -32.76 17.00
CA LEU A 316 4.39 -33.03 15.74
C LEU A 316 4.46 -34.53 15.42
N ARG A 317 4.68 -35.39 16.43
CA ARG A 317 4.65 -36.85 16.26
C ARG A 317 3.29 -37.36 15.79
N SER A 318 2.18 -36.79 16.30
CA SER A 318 0.82 -37.20 15.90
C SER A 318 0.52 -36.94 14.41
N PHE A 319 1.15 -35.92 13.82
CA PHE A 319 1.09 -35.61 12.39
C PHE A 319 2.14 -36.37 11.56
N GLY A 320 2.86 -37.31 12.17
CA GLY A 320 3.91 -38.10 11.53
C GLY A 320 5.11 -37.25 11.11
N ILE A 321 5.48 -36.27 11.93
CA ILE A 321 6.68 -35.44 11.80
C ILE A 321 7.61 -35.79 12.97
N GLU A 322 8.70 -36.49 12.67
CA GLU A 322 9.74 -36.76 13.66
C GLU A 322 10.71 -35.58 13.75
N ILE A 323 11.08 -35.21 14.98
CA ILE A 323 11.98 -34.11 15.28
C ILE A 323 13.29 -34.66 15.84
N GLY A 324 14.42 -34.07 15.44
CA GLY A 324 15.75 -34.44 15.93
C GLY A 324 16.20 -33.60 17.11
N THR A 325 16.07 -32.28 17.04
CA THR A 325 16.44 -31.35 18.14
C THR A 325 15.44 -30.21 18.25
N ILE A 326 15.26 -29.70 19.47
CA ILE A 326 14.44 -28.52 19.77
C ILE A 326 15.22 -27.58 20.70
N LYS A 327 15.25 -26.30 20.35
CA LYS A 327 15.91 -25.23 21.12
C LYS A 327 14.88 -24.16 21.46
N ALA A 328 14.91 -23.64 22.68
CA ALA A 328 13.97 -22.62 23.14
C ALA A 328 14.71 -21.34 23.52
N THR A 329 14.26 -20.20 22.98
CA THR A 329 14.76 -18.86 23.30
C THR A 329 13.61 -18.04 23.88
N VAL A 330 13.73 -17.64 25.14
CA VAL A 330 12.65 -16.98 25.89
C VAL A 330 12.77 -15.47 25.72
N GLY A 331 11.74 -14.85 25.14
CA GLY A 331 11.61 -13.39 25.08
C GLY A 331 10.63 -12.84 26.12
N PRO A 332 10.51 -11.51 26.25
CA PRO A 332 9.62 -10.87 27.22
C PRO A 332 8.13 -11.14 27.02
N THR A 333 7.72 -11.42 25.79
CA THR A 333 6.30 -11.62 25.42
C THR A 333 6.07 -12.96 24.72
N VAL A 334 7.08 -13.52 24.07
CA VAL A 334 6.98 -14.75 23.27
C VAL A 334 8.22 -15.62 23.45
N THR A 335 8.05 -16.94 23.39
CA THR A 335 9.16 -17.91 23.36
C THR A 335 9.32 -18.46 21.95
N LEU A 336 10.52 -18.35 21.38
CA LEU A 336 10.86 -18.91 20.08
C LEU A 336 11.37 -20.34 20.24
N TYR A 337 10.68 -21.30 19.61
CA TYR A 337 11.12 -22.70 19.53
C TYR A 337 11.70 -22.99 18.14
N GLU A 338 12.99 -23.30 18.08
CA GLU A 338 13.67 -23.73 16.86
C GLU A 338 13.70 -25.27 16.81
N ILE A 339 13.21 -25.85 15.72
CA ILE A 339 13.05 -27.30 15.59
C ILE A 339 13.81 -27.79 14.36
N THR A 340 14.64 -28.81 14.54
CA THR A 340 15.31 -29.50 13.44
C THR A 340 14.58 -30.81 13.15
N PRO A 341 14.02 -31.02 11.95
CA PRO A 341 13.32 -32.26 11.62
C PRO A 341 14.30 -33.43 11.48
N ALA A 342 13.80 -34.65 11.73
CA ALA A 342 14.56 -35.88 11.51
C ALA A 342 14.84 -36.14 10.02
N GLN A 343 15.83 -36.98 9.73
CA GLN A 343 16.20 -37.30 8.35
C GLN A 343 15.01 -37.90 7.58
N GLY A 344 14.73 -37.36 6.39
CA GLY A 344 13.65 -37.83 5.51
C GLY A 344 12.33 -37.05 5.62
N VAL A 345 12.16 -36.18 6.62
CA VAL A 345 10.99 -35.30 6.72
C VAL A 345 11.14 -34.10 5.79
N ARG A 346 10.17 -33.91 4.87
CA ARG A 346 10.14 -32.76 3.96
C ARG A 346 9.55 -31.53 4.67
N ILE A 347 10.22 -30.39 4.56
CA ILE A 347 9.75 -29.09 5.10
C ILE A 347 8.36 -28.71 4.54
N SER A 348 8.07 -29.08 3.29
CA SER A 348 6.76 -28.84 2.67
C SER A 348 5.61 -29.54 3.40
N LYS A 349 5.86 -30.68 4.04
CA LYS A 349 4.85 -31.42 4.81
C LYS A 349 4.44 -30.63 6.07
N ILE A 350 5.41 -30.00 6.71
CA ILE A 350 5.19 -29.18 7.92
C ILE A 350 4.40 -27.92 7.56
N ARG A 351 4.79 -27.22 6.50
CA ARG A 351 4.11 -26.02 6.02
C ARG A 351 2.66 -26.27 5.60
N ASN A 352 2.36 -27.44 5.05
CA ASN A 352 0.99 -27.79 4.65
C ASN A 352 0.07 -28.11 5.83
N LEU A 353 0.64 -28.42 7.01
CA LEU A 353 -0.08 -28.77 8.22
C LEU A 353 0.01 -27.67 9.29
N GLU A 354 0.48 -26.48 8.91
CA GLU A 354 0.72 -25.35 9.82
C GLU A 354 -0.54 -24.97 10.60
N ASP A 355 -1.67 -24.78 9.90
CA ASP A 355 -2.96 -24.42 10.51
C ASP A 355 -3.45 -25.50 11.49
N ASP A 356 -3.30 -26.79 11.13
CA ASP A 356 -3.73 -27.92 11.96
C ASP A 356 -2.84 -28.10 13.20
N ILE A 357 -1.53 -27.85 13.06
CA ILE A 357 -0.56 -27.88 14.16
C ILE A 357 -0.84 -26.71 15.11
N ALA A 358 -1.11 -25.51 14.59
CA ALA A 358 -1.45 -24.33 15.40
C ALA A 358 -2.73 -24.57 16.22
N LEU A 359 -3.76 -25.16 15.59
CA LEU A 359 -5.00 -25.54 16.26
C LEU A 359 -4.76 -26.53 17.41
N SER A 360 -3.94 -27.56 17.18
CA SER A 360 -3.59 -28.55 18.21
C SER A 360 -2.76 -27.96 19.36
N LEU A 361 -1.90 -26.98 19.06
CA LEU A 361 -1.10 -26.28 20.06
C LEU A 361 -1.88 -25.19 20.82
N SER A 362 -3.09 -24.86 20.38
CA SER A 362 -3.87 -23.72 20.86
C SER A 362 -3.11 -22.39 20.70
N ALA A 363 -2.29 -22.31 19.65
CA ALA A 363 -1.57 -21.12 19.25
C ALA A 363 -2.39 -20.35 18.21
N LEU A 364 -2.16 -19.03 18.10
CA LEU A 364 -2.72 -18.25 17.00
C LEU A 364 -2.03 -18.73 15.70
N GLY A 365 -2.81 -19.29 14.77
CA GLY A 365 -2.32 -19.77 13.47
C GLY A 365 -1.85 -18.66 12.54
#